data_AF-A0A1U7P2M0-F1
#
_entry.id   AF-A0A1U7P2M0-F1
#
_cell.length_a   1.000
_cell.length_b   1.000
_cell.length_c   1.000
_cell.angle_alpha   90.00
_cell.angle_beta   90.00
_cell.angle_gamma   90.00
#
_symmetry.space_group_name_H-M   'P 1'
#
loop_
_entity.id
_entity.type
_entity.pdbx_description
1 polymer ?
#
loop_
_entity_poly.entity_id
_entity_poly.type
_entity_poly.pdbx_seq_one_letter_code
_entity_poly.pdbx_strand_id
1 'polypeptide(L)'
;MNLIPTLPPLRWRALALGFLWAEVVVVFGMVAFILLRGQPGPQEWINAFDSFLAALVLMWWTLVFTRVSAGQATLPEDGTLRALTVAFPWLTSFRAALWGVTLLGLATGGAPEANTLALTALMTVWGAAILASNAVNGALVRLAPEPADPARRKRLMDWLNLSAALALGMAVLNVVPIVGFSASTTLPSQVVYGVGGLLDVVATVLALWALMARSRLGERQAVKGG
;
A
#
# COMPACT_ATOMS: atom_id res chain seq x y z
N MET A 1 19.98 10.97 12.37
CA MET A 1 20.67 11.24 11.08
C MET A 1 19.62 11.75 10.10
N ASN A 2 19.58 13.06 9.86
CA ASN A 2 18.55 13.72 9.04
C ASN A 2 18.81 13.49 7.55
N LEU A 3 18.47 12.31 7.05
CA LEU A 3 18.36 12.06 5.61
C LEU A 3 17.02 12.63 5.13
N ILE A 4 16.91 13.96 5.07
CA ILE A 4 15.76 14.60 4.42
C ILE A 4 16.27 15.33 3.19
N PRO A 5 15.71 15.09 2.01
CA PRO A 5 16.50 15.20 0.81
C PRO A 5 16.29 16.59 0.17
N THR A 6 17.38 17.13 -0.39
CA THR A 6 17.60 18.53 -0.79
C THR A 6 16.74 19.00 -1.97
N LEU A 7 15.84 18.17 -2.48
CA LEU A 7 15.04 18.48 -3.65
C LEU A 7 13.86 19.43 -3.34
N PRO A 8 13.47 20.28 -4.31
CA PRO A 8 12.28 21.12 -4.21
C PRO A 8 11.01 20.29 -3.97
N PRO A 9 10.04 20.78 -3.19
CA PRO A 9 8.80 20.05 -2.88
C PRO A 9 7.99 19.59 -4.10
N LEU A 10 8.02 20.37 -5.19
CA LEU A 10 7.40 20.02 -6.47
C LEU A 10 8.00 18.75 -7.10
N ARG A 11 9.32 18.53 -6.94
CA ARG A 11 10.00 17.34 -7.48
C ARG A 11 9.65 16.08 -6.68
N TRP A 12 9.57 16.18 -5.35
CA TRP A 12 9.10 15.07 -4.52
C TRP A 12 7.70 14.63 -4.86
N ARG A 13 6.80 15.60 -5.05
CA ARG A 13 5.43 15.33 -5.46
C ARG A 13 5.39 14.63 -6.83
N ALA A 14 6.13 15.13 -7.83
CA ALA A 14 6.17 14.52 -9.16
C ALA A 14 6.70 13.08 -9.13
N LEU A 15 7.78 12.84 -8.37
CA LEU A 15 8.34 11.48 -8.21
C LEU A 15 7.36 10.55 -7.51
N ALA A 16 6.75 10.98 -6.40
CA ALA A 16 5.76 10.18 -5.68
C ALA A 16 4.59 9.80 -6.59
N LEU A 17 4.04 10.76 -7.33
CA LEU A 17 2.92 10.49 -8.24
C LEU A 17 3.33 9.58 -9.39
N GLY A 18 4.53 9.74 -9.95
CA GLY A 18 5.04 8.86 -11.00
C GLY A 18 5.13 7.40 -10.55
N PHE A 19 5.68 7.16 -9.35
CA PHE A 19 5.79 5.80 -8.79
C PHE A 19 4.45 5.21 -8.39
N LEU A 20 3.55 6.00 -7.79
CA LEU A 20 2.19 5.55 -7.46
C LEU A 20 1.40 5.14 -8.72
N TRP A 21 1.49 5.91 -9.80
CA TRP A 21 0.83 5.54 -11.06
C TRP A 21 1.48 4.34 -11.73
N ALA A 22 2.81 4.22 -11.67
CA ALA A 22 3.50 3.02 -12.14
C ALA A 22 3.02 1.77 -11.37
N GLU A 23 2.85 1.89 -10.06
CA GLU A 23 2.32 0.82 -9.23
C GLU A 23 0.88 0.45 -9.61
N VAL A 24 -0.01 1.42 -9.81
CA VAL A 24 -1.37 1.18 -10.33
C VAL A 24 -1.33 0.36 -11.63
N VAL A 25 -0.49 0.75 -12.58
CA VAL A 25 -0.35 0.05 -13.87
C VAL A 25 0.18 -1.37 -13.67
N VAL A 26 1.17 -1.56 -12.81
CA VAL A 26 1.75 -2.88 -12.52
C VAL A 26 0.72 -3.81 -11.88
N VAL A 27 -0.06 -3.33 -10.90
CA VAL A 27 -1.08 -4.17 -10.24
C VAL A 27 -2.21 -4.53 -11.21
N PHE A 28 -2.70 -3.59 -12.03
CA PHE A 28 -3.67 -3.93 -13.09
C PHE A 28 -3.08 -4.88 -14.14
N GLY A 29 -1.81 -4.70 -14.51
CA GLY A 29 -1.08 -5.60 -15.40
C GLY A 29 -1.00 -7.02 -14.85
N MET A 30 -0.80 -7.17 -13.54
CA MET A 30 -0.80 -8.48 -12.86
C MET A 30 -2.18 -9.15 -12.93
N VAL A 31 -3.25 -8.40 -12.72
CA VAL A 31 -4.63 -8.91 -12.88
C VAL A 31 -4.85 -9.41 -14.31
N ALA A 32 -4.51 -8.58 -15.31
CA ALA A 32 -4.63 -8.96 -16.71
C ALA A 32 -3.80 -10.21 -17.02
N PHE A 33 -2.56 -10.28 -16.53
CA PHE A 33 -1.70 -11.45 -16.70
C PHE A 33 -2.31 -12.72 -16.12
N ILE A 34 -2.87 -12.69 -14.91
CA ILE A 34 -3.54 -13.84 -14.28
C ILE A 34 -4.75 -14.29 -15.10
N LEU A 35 -5.53 -13.37 -15.64
CA LEU A 35 -6.74 -13.69 -16.40
C LEU A 35 -6.43 -14.16 -17.83
N LEU A 36 -5.37 -13.66 -18.46
CA LEU A 36 -5.03 -13.94 -19.86
C LEU A 36 -4.20 -15.21 -20.08
N ARG A 37 -3.55 -15.75 -19.03
CA ARG A 37 -2.73 -16.98 -19.14
C ARG A 37 -3.52 -18.29 -19.30
N GLY A 38 -4.86 -18.23 -19.26
CA GLY A 38 -5.76 -19.36 -19.52
C GLY A 38 -6.00 -20.29 -18.31
N GLN A 39 -7.27 -20.67 -18.12
CA GLN A 39 -7.80 -21.54 -17.05
C GLN A 39 -7.33 -21.23 -15.61
N PRO A 40 -7.59 -20.03 -15.08
CA PRO A 40 -7.36 -19.74 -13.66
C PRO A 40 -8.21 -20.69 -12.79
N GLY A 41 -7.55 -21.39 -11.87
CA GLY A 41 -8.21 -22.15 -10.82
C GLY A 41 -8.83 -21.24 -9.76
N PRO A 42 -9.50 -21.82 -8.74
CA PRO A 42 -10.17 -21.04 -7.70
C PRO A 42 -9.26 -20.06 -6.95
N GLN A 43 -8.01 -20.47 -6.67
CA GLN A 43 -7.04 -19.61 -5.98
C GLN A 43 -6.57 -18.46 -6.86
N GLU A 44 -6.33 -18.70 -8.15
CA GLU A 44 -5.96 -17.64 -9.09
C GLU A 44 -7.07 -16.59 -9.23
N TRP A 45 -8.34 -17.02 -9.22
CA TRP A 45 -9.48 -16.09 -9.21
C TRP A 45 -9.53 -15.22 -7.96
N ILE A 46 -9.32 -15.81 -6.78
CA ILE A 46 -9.27 -15.08 -5.51
C ILE A 46 -8.12 -14.05 -5.53
N ASN A 47 -6.94 -14.47 -5.98
CA ASN A 47 -5.78 -13.59 -6.08
C ASN A 47 -5.97 -12.46 -7.11
N ALA A 48 -6.59 -12.76 -8.26
CA ALA A 48 -6.93 -11.77 -9.27
C ALA A 48 -7.94 -10.75 -8.74
N PHE A 49 -8.96 -11.20 -8.00
CA PHE A 49 -9.94 -10.33 -7.38
C PHE A 49 -9.32 -9.44 -6.28
N ASP A 50 -8.47 -9.98 -5.40
CA ASP A 50 -7.72 -9.16 -4.42
C ASP A 50 -6.91 -8.07 -5.14
N SER A 51 -6.15 -8.48 -6.16
CA SER A 51 -5.27 -7.57 -6.90
C SER A 51 -6.06 -6.50 -7.64
N PHE A 52 -7.21 -6.85 -8.22
CA PHE A 52 -8.10 -5.90 -8.89
C PHE A 52 -8.67 -4.87 -7.93
N LEU A 53 -9.17 -5.32 -6.78
CA LEU A 53 -9.71 -4.44 -5.76
C LEU A 53 -8.61 -3.54 -5.16
N ALA A 54 -7.41 -4.08 -4.97
CA ALA A 54 -6.24 -3.32 -4.55
C ALA A 54 -5.85 -2.25 -5.56
N ALA A 55 -5.83 -2.58 -6.86
CA ALA A 55 -5.53 -1.63 -7.92
C ALA A 55 -6.55 -0.47 -7.98
N LEU A 56 -7.84 -0.77 -7.81
CA LEU A 56 -8.89 0.24 -7.76
C LEU A 56 -8.72 1.18 -6.54
N VAL A 57 -8.50 0.60 -5.36
CA VAL A 57 -8.25 1.38 -4.13
C VAL A 57 -7.00 2.25 -4.29
N LEU A 58 -5.91 1.68 -4.81
CA LEU A 58 -4.67 2.42 -5.06
C LEU A 58 -4.85 3.54 -6.10
N MET A 59 -5.64 3.32 -7.15
CA MET A 59 -5.96 4.34 -8.15
C MET A 59 -6.70 5.51 -7.52
N TRP A 60 -7.79 5.26 -6.78
CA TRP A 60 -8.54 6.32 -6.10
C TRP A 60 -7.70 7.01 -5.01
N TRP A 61 -6.89 6.24 -4.27
CA TRP A 61 -5.95 6.77 -3.30
C TRP A 61 -4.96 7.74 -3.96
N THR A 62 -4.38 7.35 -5.10
CA THR A 62 -3.43 8.16 -5.86
C THR A 62 -4.07 9.45 -6.38
N LEU A 63 -5.31 9.38 -6.85
CA LEU A 63 -6.08 10.56 -7.29
C LEU A 63 -6.34 11.54 -6.13
N VAL A 64 -6.79 11.05 -4.97
CA VAL A 64 -7.00 11.87 -3.78
C VAL A 64 -5.67 12.44 -3.27
N PHE A 65 -4.62 11.62 -3.22
CA PHE A 65 -3.28 12.04 -2.81
C PHE A 65 -2.69 13.11 -3.74
N THR A 66 -2.99 13.07 -5.04
CA THR A 66 -2.58 14.10 -6.01
C THR A 66 -3.10 15.49 -5.61
N ARG A 67 -4.34 15.57 -5.13
CA ARG A 67 -4.97 16.81 -4.67
C ARG A 67 -4.46 17.23 -3.29
N VAL A 68 -4.37 16.28 -2.35
CA VAL A 68 -3.85 16.53 -1.00
C VAL A 68 -2.41 17.03 -1.03
N SER A 69 -1.55 16.41 -1.83
CA SER A 69 -0.16 16.83 -2.03
C SER A 69 -0.05 18.19 -2.73
N ALA A 70 -1.06 18.59 -3.52
CA ALA A 70 -1.20 19.95 -4.07
C ALA A 70 -1.76 20.96 -3.07
N GLY A 71 -2.50 20.50 -2.05
CA GLY A 71 -3.15 21.36 -1.07
C GLY A 71 -4.58 21.69 -1.39
N GLN A 72 -5.13 20.98 -2.35
CA GLN A 72 -6.47 21.17 -2.82
C GLN A 72 -7.37 20.29 -1.95
N ALA A 73 -8.35 20.94 -1.31
CA ALA A 73 -9.39 20.24 -0.59
C ALA A 73 -10.19 19.38 -1.56
N THR A 74 -10.56 18.18 -1.13
CA THR A 74 -11.50 17.31 -1.83
C THR A 74 -12.74 17.19 -0.97
N LEU A 75 -13.84 17.73 -1.47
CA LEU A 75 -15.11 17.74 -0.74
C LEU A 75 -15.65 16.30 -0.54
N PRO A 76 -16.39 16.03 0.54
CA PRO A 76 -16.96 14.70 0.81
C PRO A 76 -17.86 14.16 -0.30
N GLU A 77 -18.46 15.02 -1.11
CA GLU A 77 -19.34 14.65 -2.22
C GLU A 77 -18.58 14.20 -3.47
N ASP A 78 -17.26 14.44 -3.54
CA ASP A 78 -16.44 14.05 -4.68
C ASP A 78 -16.47 12.53 -4.89
N GLY A 79 -16.83 12.12 -6.11
CA GLY A 79 -16.99 10.71 -6.46
C GLY A 79 -15.75 9.86 -6.21
N THR A 80 -14.54 10.42 -6.37
CA THR A 80 -13.28 9.71 -6.12
C THR A 80 -13.09 9.44 -4.64
N LEU A 81 -13.32 10.46 -3.80
CA LEU A 81 -13.19 10.34 -2.35
C LEU A 81 -14.25 9.39 -1.79
N ARG A 82 -15.48 9.45 -2.30
CA ARG A 82 -16.56 8.51 -1.94
C ARG A 82 -16.23 7.08 -2.36
N ALA A 83 -15.77 6.88 -3.59
CA ALA A 83 -15.38 5.56 -4.08
C ALA A 83 -14.26 4.97 -3.21
N LEU A 84 -13.22 5.76 -2.90
CA LEU A 84 -12.17 5.34 -1.98
C LEU A 84 -12.74 4.95 -0.61
N THR A 85 -13.57 5.83 -0.02
CA THR A 85 -14.15 5.65 1.32
C THR A 85 -14.98 4.38 1.43
N VAL A 86 -15.69 4.01 0.36
CA VAL A 86 -16.48 2.78 0.31
C VAL A 86 -15.60 1.57 0.00
N ALA A 87 -14.62 1.69 -0.89
CA ALA A 87 -13.86 0.55 -1.38
C ALA A 87 -12.78 0.04 -0.42
N PHE A 88 -12.07 0.92 0.28
CA PHE A 88 -10.97 0.47 1.16
C PHE A 88 -11.43 -0.43 2.32
N PRO A 89 -12.62 -0.22 2.96
CA PRO A 89 -13.12 -1.15 3.96
C PRO A 89 -13.41 -2.54 3.38
N TRP A 90 -13.99 -2.61 2.17
CA TRP A 90 -14.23 -3.89 1.49
C TRP A 90 -12.93 -4.65 1.22
N LEU A 91 -11.91 -3.95 0.72
CA LEU A 91 -10.58 -4.55 0.51
C LEU A 91 -9.98 -5.06 1.82
N THR A 92 -10.09 -4.26 2.88
CA THR A 92 -9.56 -4.60 4.21
C THR A 92 -10.26 -5.84 4.76
N SER A 93 -11.60 -5.88 4.70
CA SER A 93 -12.39 -7.03 5.15
C SER A 93 -12.08 -8.29 4.34
N PHE A 94 -11.93 -8.17 3.02
CA PHE A 94 -11.58 -9.30 2.17
C PHE A 94 -10.20 -9.87 2.53
N ARG A 95 -9.19 -9.01 2.68
CA ARG A 95 -7.85 -9.42 3.09
C ARG A 95 -7.82 -10.01 4.50
N ALA A 96 -8.58 -9.44 5.44
CA ALA A 96 -8.72 -9.98 6.78
C ALA A 96 -9.38 -11.37 6.78
N ALA A 97 -10.36 -11.61 5.91
CA ALA A 97 -10.96 -12.92 5.73
C ALA A 97 -9.95 -13.94 5.15
N LEU A 98 -9.21 -13.57 4.10
CA LEU A 98 -8.15 -14.44 3.54
C LEU A 98 -7.07 -14.78 4.57
N TRP A 99 -6.62 -13.77 5.31
CA TRP A 99 -5.68 -13.94 6.41
C TRP A 99 -6.25 -14.86 7.49
N GLY A 100 -7.49 -14.66 7.91
CA GLY A 100 -8.16 -15.47 8.94
C GLY A 100 -8.37 -16.92 8.53
N VAL A 101 -8.78 -17.17 7.29
CA VAL A 101 -8.91 -18.53 6.74
C VAL A 101 -7.54 -19.22 6.67
N THR A 102 -6.51 -18.50 6.24
CA THR A 102 -5.13 -19.03 6.23
C THR A 102 -4.66 -19.36 7.64
N LEU A 103 -4.90 -18.48 8.60
CA LEU A 103 -4.55 -18.70 10.01
C LEU A 103 -5.25 -19.92 10.59
N LEU A 104 -6.54 -20.09 10.29
CA LEU A 104 -7.31 -21.25 10.72
C LEU A 104 -6.75 -22.54 10.10
N GLY A 105 -6.44 -22.53 8.80
CA GLY A 105 -5.81 -23.65 8.11
C GLY A 105 -4.51 -24.08 8.79
N LEU A 106 -3.62 -23.11 9.07
CA LEU A 106 -2.37 -23.36 9.81
C LEU A 106 -2.62 -23.90 11.22
N ALA A 107 -3.59 -23.33 11.96
CA ALA A 107 -3.94 -23.78 13.30
C ALA A 107 -4.48 -25.23 13.34
N THR A 108 -5.13 -25.68 12.26
CA THR A 108 -5.60 -27.06 12.11
C THR A 108 -4.55 -28.03 11.56
N GLY A 109 -3.29 -27.61 11.43
CA GLY A 109 -2.18 -28.45 10.95
C GLY A 109 -1.88 -28.33 9.45
N GLY A 110 -2.36 -27.27 8.79
CA GLY A 110 -1.95 -26.94 7.43
C GLY A 110 -0.45 -26.61 7.36
N ALA A 111 0.24 -27.14 6.35
CA ALA A 111 1.70 -26.99 6.15
C ALA A 111 2.57 -27.51 7.32
N PRO A 112 2.45 -28.80 7.70
CA PRO A 112 3.20 -29.36 8.83
C PRO A 112 4.72 -29.38 8.63
N GLU A 113 5.16 -29.33 7.37
CA GLU A 113 6.58 -29.31 6.99
C GLU A 113 7.19 -27.90 7.03
N ALA A 114 6.37 -26.86 7.23
CA ALA A 114 6.82 -25.47 7.20
C ALA A 114 7.44 -25.01 8.53
N ASN A 115 8.42 -24.13 8.42
CA ASN A 115 9.07 -23.53 9.58
C ASN A 115 8.07 -22.64 10.36
N THR A 116 7.76 -23.01 11.60
CA THR A 116 6.77 -22.32 12.44
C THR A 116 7.11 -20.86 12.74
N LEU A 117 8.41 -20.54 12.89
CA LEU A 117 8.86 -19.17 13.11
C LEU A 117 8.61 -18.31 11.86
N ALA A 118 8.92 -18.83 10.68
CA ALA A 118 8.67 -18.16 9.41
C ALA A 118 7.17 -17.93 9.17
N LEU A 119 6.32 -18.91 9.48
CA LEU A 119 4.86 -18.77 9.39
C LEU A 119 4.32 -17.73 10.38
N THR A 120 4.84 -17.72 11.61
CA THR A 120 4.45 -16.72 12.62
C THR A 120 4.82 -15.32 12.16
N ALA A 121 6.06 -15.13 11.67
CA ALA A 121 6.51 -13.86 11.11
C ALA A 121 5.62 -13.43 9.93
N LEU A 122 5.31 -14.34 9.00
CA LEU A 122 4.42 -14.06 7.88
C LEU A 122 3.04 -13.60 8.36
N MET A 123 2.39 -14.36 9.26
CA MET A 123 1.04 -14.06 9.71
C MET A 123 0.97 -12.77 10.53
N THR A 124 2.00 -12.47 11.32
CA THR A 124 2.10 -11.20 12.06
C THR A 124 2.30 -10.01 11.11
N VAL A 125 3.26 -10.10 10.18
CA VAL A 125 3.53 -9.00 9.24
C VAL A 125 2.35 -8.77 8.31
N TRP A 126 1.73 -9.84 7.78
CA TRP A 126 0.55 -9.73 6.92
C TRP A 126 -0.64 -9.12 7.67
N GLY A 127 -0.93 -9.59 8.89
CA GLY A 127 -2.00 -9.01 9.72
C GLY A 127 -1.76 -7.54 10.03
N ALA A 128 -0.53 -7.17 10.41
CA ALA A 128 -0.15 -5.78 10.67
C ALA A 128 -0.27 -4.91 9.40
N ALA A 129 0.11 -5.44 8.23
CA ALA A 129 0.02 -4.74 6.94
C ALA A 129 -1.45 -4.43 6.57
N ILE A 130 -2.39 -5.35 6.85
CA ILE A 130 -3.83 -5.11 6.63
C ILE A 130 -4.30 -3.91 7.47
N LEU A 131 -3.95 -3.89 8.76
CA LEU A 131 -4.35 -2.80 9.67
C LEU A 131 -3.70 -1.47 9.30
N ALA A 132 -2.41 -1.48 8.97
CA ALA A 132 -1.68 -0.29 8.55
C ALA A 132 -2.25 0.29 7.23
N SER A 133 -2.54 -0.56 6.24
CA SER A 133 -3.15 -0.14 4.98
C SER A 133 -4.52 0.52 5.20
N ASN A 134 -5.38 -0.08 6.04
CA ASN A 134 -6.66 0.52 6.42
C ASN A 134 -6.48 1.89 7.11
N ALA A 135 -5.48 2.01 7.98
CA ALA A 135 -5.19 3.26 8.68
C ALA A 135 -4.63 4.35 7.74
N VAL A 136 -3.77 3.99 6.77
CA VAL A 136 -3.30 4.90 5.71
C VAL A 136 -4.47 5.43 4.88
N ASN A 137 -5.36 4.55 4.43
CA ASN A 137 -6.54 4.93 3.66
C ASN A 137 -7.46 5.86 4.46
N GLY A 138 -7.80 5.48 5.70
CA GLY A 138 -8.64 6.30 6.57
C GLY A 138 -8.00 7.64 6.94
N ALA A 139 -6.68 7.69 7.12
CA ALA A 139 -5.97 8.93 7.37
C ALA A 139 -5.99 9.87 6.16
N LEU A 140 -5.81 9.34 4.94
CA LEU A 140 -5.94 10.14 3.72
C LEU A 140 -7.35 10.68 3.55
N VAL A 141 -8.37 9.84 3.70
CA VAL A 141 -9.79 10.24 3.57
C VAL A 141 -10.13 11.37 4.54
N ARG A 142 -9.67 11.29 5.79
CA ARG A 142 -9.88 12.36 6.79
C ARG A 142 -9.08 13.63 6.50
N LEU A 143 -7.91 13.52 5.88
CA LEU A 143 -7.08 14.67 5.51
C LEU A 143 -7.61 15.37 4.24
N ALA A 144 -8.27 14.65 3.34
CA ALA A 144 -8.64 15.15 2.03
C ALA A 144 -9.53 16.42 2.02
N PRO A 145 -10.54 16.56 2.90
CA PRO A 145 -11.34 17.79 2.98
C PRO A 145 -10.56 18.99 3.54
N GLU A 146 -9.57 18.75 4.39
CA GLU A 146 -8.82 19.78 5.12
C GLU A 146 -7.30 19.54 4.97
N PRO A 147 -6.72 19.65 3.76
CA PRO A 147 -5.33 19.28 3.50
C PRO A 147 -4.32 20.18 4.22
N ALA A 148 -4.77 21.31 4.76
CA ALA A 148 -3.97 22.23 5.57
C ALA A 148 -3.78 21.74 7.01
N ASP A 149 -4.65 20.86 7.53
CA ASP A 149 -4.61 20.37 8.92
C ASP A 149 -3.29 19.63 9.23
N PRO A 150 -2.43 20.18 10.11
CA PRO A 150 -1.13 19.59 10.41
C PRO A 150 -1.24 18.29 11.22
N ALA A 151 -2.25 18.16 12.09
CA ALA A 151 -2.42 16.98 12.93
C ALA A 151 -2.87 15.77 12.10
N ARG A 152 -3.83 15.97 11.18
CA ARG A 152 -4.25 14.91 10.24
C ARG A 152 -3.14 14.53 9.28
N ARG A 153 -2.35 15.50 8.81
CA ARG A 153 -1.18 15.24 7.96
C ARG A 153 -0.13 14.41 8.69
N LYS A 154 0.17 14.75 9.95
CA LYS A 154 1.10 13.97 10.79
C LYS A 154 0.64 12.52 10.93
N ARG A 155 -0.63 12.30 11.26
CA ARG A 155 -1.19 10.93 11.35
C ARG A 155 -1.00 10.15 10.05
N LEU A 156 -1.25 10.76 8.90
CA LEU A 156 -1.01 10.09 7.61
C LEU A 156 0.47 9.75 7.41
N MET A 157 1.39 10.65 7.76
CA MET A 157 2.83 10.40 7.67
C MET A 157 3.27 9.24 8.59
N ASP A 158 2.79 9.21 9.82
CA ASP A 158 3.12 8.15 10.78
C ASP A 158 2.68 6.77 10.25
N TRP A 159 1.47 6.69 9.67
CA TRP A 159 0.97 5.46 9.07
C TRP A 159 1.70 5.08 7.77
N LEU A 160 2.07 6.05 6.92
CA LEU A 160 2.89 5.78 5.73
C LEU A 160 4.27 5.25 6.11
N ASN A 161 4.89 5.77 7.16
CA ASN A 161 6.18 5.27 7.65
C ASN A 161 6.08 3.82 8.14
N LEU A 162 5.04 3.50 8.92
CA LEU A 162 4.80 2.12 9.35
C LEU A 162 4.49 1.21 8.14
N SER A 163 3.66 1.68 7.20
CA SER A 163 3.29 0.94 5.99
C SER A 163 4.51 0.63 5.13
N ALA A 164 5.46 1.56 4.99
CA ALA A 164 6.71 1.33 4.26
C ALA A 164 7.55 0.20 4.88
N ALA A 165 7.65 0.16 6.21
CA ALA A 165 8.37 -0.90 6.91
C ALA A 165 7.68 -2.27 6.74
N LEU A 166 6.35 -2.30 6.80
CA LEU A 166 5.56 -3.52 6.61
C LEU A 166 5.57 -4.00 5.15
N ALA A 167 5.50 -3.09 4.19
CA ALA A 167 5.63 -3.39 2.76
C ALA A 167 6.99 -4.03 2.46
N LEU A 168 8.07 -3.52 3.06
CA LEU A 168 9.40 -4.14 2.95
C LEU A 168 9.41 -5.55 3.53
N GLY A 169 8.81 -5.75 4.72
CA GLY A 169 8.65 -7.07 5.33
C GLY A 169 7.90 -8.04 4.41
N MET A 170 6.76 -7.61 3.85
CA MET A 170 5.97 -8.41 2.90
C MET A 170 6.75 -8.71 1.61
N ALA A 171 7.49 -7.73 1.08
CA ALA A 171 8.33 -7.93 -0.11
C ALA A 171 9.38 -9.01 0.13
N VAL A 172 10.08 -8.98 1.28
CA VAL A 172 11.06 -10.01 1.65
C VAL A 172 10.39 -11.38 1.78
N LEU A 173 9.26 -11.47 2.47
CA LEU A 173 8.53 -12.71 2.69
C LEU A 173 7.93 -13.29 1.38
N ASN A 174 7.62 -12.45 0.40
CA ASN A 174 7.15 -12.88 -0.91
C ASN A 174 8.29 -13.35 -1.84
N VAL A 175 9.53 -12.89 -1.60
CA VAL A 175 10.71 -13.28 -2.39
C VAL A 175 11.39 -14.51 -1.80
N VAL A 176 11.41 -14.64 -0.48
CA VAL A 176 12.03 -15.77 0.22
C VAL A 176 10.98 -16.86 0.45
N PRO A 177 11.00 -17.97 -0.30
CA PRO A 177 10.00 -19.02 -0.15
C PRO A 177 10.10 -19.68 1.22
N ILE A 178 8.95 -19.89 1.86
CA ILE A 178 8.83 -20.71 3.07
C ILE A 178 8.67 -22.15 2.61
N VAL A 179 9.72 -22.96 2.77
CA VAL A 179 9.70 -24.40 2.46
C VAL A 179 8.51 -25.07 3.17
N GLY A 180 7.76 -25.92 2.47
CA GLY A 180 6.58 -26.59 3.02
C GLY A 180 5.29 -25.76 3.03
N PHE A 181 5.34 -24.49 2.63
CA PHE A 181 4.17 -23.59 2.58
C PHE A 181 4.05 -22.85 1.23
N SER A 182 5.13 -22.24 0.76
CA SER A 182 5.16 -21.55 -0.53
C SER A 182 5.12 -22.55 -1.68
N ALA A 183 4.37 -22.24 -2.74
CA ALA A 183 4.45 -22.98 -4.00
C ALA A 183 5.89 -22.96 -4.54
N SER A 184 6.29 -23.99 -5.30
CA SER A 184 7.61 -24.03 -5.94
C SER A 184 7.81 -22.79 -6.82
N THR A 185 8.58 -21.82 -6.32
CA THR A 185 8.78 -20.55 -6.99
C THR A 185 9.93 -20.68 -7.97
N THR A 186 9.64 -20.35 -9.23
CA THR A 186 10.69 -20.19 -10.23
C THR A 186 11.39 -18.84 -10.05
N LEU A 187 12.65 -18.75 -10.44
CA LEU A 187 13.45 -17.52 -10.36
C LEU A 187 12.76 -16.32 -11.05
N PRO A 188 12.10 -16.48 -12.22
CA PRO A 188 11.29 -15.41 -12.83
C PRO A 188 10.15 -14.92 -11.94
N SER A 189 9.43 -15.81 -11.25
CA SER A 189 8.34 -15.42 -10.35
C SER A 189 8.85 -14.62 -9.15
N GLN A 190 9.98 -15.02 -8.56
CA GLN A 190 10.59 -14.30 -7.44
C GLN A 190 11.02 -12.88 -7.83
N VAL A 191 11.59 -12.71 -9.04
CA VAL A 191 11.95 -11.38 -9.55
C VAL A 191 10.71 -10.51 -9.73
N VAL A 192 9.62 -11.04 -10.28
CA VAL A 192 8.36 -10.27 -10.45
C VAL A 192 7.80 -9.83 -9.10
N TYR A 193 7.72 -10.73 -8.12
CA TYR A 193 7.24 -10.38 -6.78
C TYR A 193 8.18 -9.41 -6.05
N GLY A 194 9.49 -9.58 -6.21
CA GLY A 194 10.49 -8.69 -5.60
C GLY A 194 10.49 -7.29 -6.18
N VAL A 195 10.38 -7.16 -7.50
CA VAL A 195 10.27 -5.85 -8.17
C VAL A 195 8.95 -5.17 -7.80
N GLY A 196 7.84 -5.92 -7.77
CA GLY A 196 6.54 -5.39 -7.33
C GLY A 196 6.58 -4.89 -5.88
N GLY A 197 7.16 -5.68 -4.97
CA GLY A 197 7.32 -5.27 -3.57
C GLY A 197 8.26 -4.07 -3.39
N LEU A 198 9.35 -4.00 -4.15
CA LEU A 198 10.24 -2.83 -4.14
C LEU A 198 9.53 -1.57 -4.64
N LEU A 199 8.70 -1.70 -5.68
CA LEU A 199 7.92 -0.60 -6.22
C LEU A 199 6.94 -0.02 -5.18
N ASP A 200 6.19 -0.87 -4.47
CA ASP A 200 5.28 -0.47 -3.38
C ASP A 200 6.03 0.27 -2.25
N VAL A 201 7.17 -0.29 -1.80
CA VAL A 201 8.03 0.36 -0.78
C VAL A 201 8.47 1.74 -1.25
N VAL A 202 8.98 1.85 -2.48
CA VAL A 202 9.48 3.13 -3.02
C VAL A 202 8.33 4.12 -3.19
N ALA A 203 7.17 3.71 -3.72
CA ALA A 203 6.00 4.56 -3.87
C ALA A 203 5.52 5.10 -2.51
N THR A 204 5.44 4.23 -1.50
CA THR A 204 5.03 4.60 -0.13
C THR A 204 6.02 5.58 0.52
N VAL A 205 7.33 5.32 0.39
CA VAL A 205 8.38 6.22 0.93
C VAL A 205 8.37 7.57 0.21
N LEU A 206 8.21 7.60 -1.11
CA LEU A 206 8.12 8.84 -1.86
C LEU A 206 6.86 9.64 -1.51
N ALA A 207 5.73 8.98 -1.27
CA ALA A 207 4.51 9.63 -0.80
C ALA A 207 4.71 10.29 0.59
N LEU A 208 5.38 9.58 1.51
CA LEU A 208 5.77 10.14 2.81
C LEU A 208 6.67 11.38 2.64
N TRP A 209 7.70 11.28 1.79
CA TRP A 209 8.62 12.39 1.54
C TRP A 209 7.94 13.60 0.88
N ALA A 210 6.98 13.37 -0.01
CA ALA A 210 6.16 14.44 -0.58
C ALA A 210 5.33 15.19 0.48
N LEU A 211 4.77 14.49 1.46
CA LEU A 211 4.03 15.13 2.57
C LEU A 211 4.95 15.91 3.52
N MET A 212 6.14 15.37 3.82
CA MET A 212 7.14 16.08 4.63
C MET A 212 7.67 17.34 3.93
N ALA A 213 7.89 17.28 2.62
CA ALA A 213 8.30 18.45 1.85
C ALA A 213 7.21 19.54 1.85
N ARG A 214 5.94 19.13 1.85
CA ARG A 214 4.78 20.01 1.92
C ARG A 214 4.60 20.67 3.29
N SER A 215 4.76 19.94 4.40
CA SER A 215 4.62 20.53 5.74
C SER A 215 5.59 21.69 5.96
N ARG A 216 6.85 21.51 5.51
CA ARG A 216 7.90 22.53 5.58
C ARG A 216 7.58 23.79 4.79
N LEU A 217 6.88 23.67 3.66
CA LEU A 217 6.43 24.85 2.90
C LEU A 217 5.40 25.66 3.69
N GLY A 218 4.43 24.98 4.32
CA GLY A 218 3.42 25.65 5.15
C GLY A 218 4.04 26.39 6.34
N GLU A 219 5.01 25.77 7.02
CA GLU A 219 5.75 26.41 8.12
C GLU A 219 6.51 27.66 7.66
N ARG A 220 7.20 27.60 6.51
CA ARG A 220 7.93 28.75 5.95
C ARG A 220 7.01 29.90 5.53
N GLN A 221 5.80 29.60 5.07
CA GLN A 221 4.82 30.62 4.70
C GLN A 221 4.23 31.29 5.95
N ALA A 222 3.96 30.54 7.02
CA ALA A 222 3.49 31.08 8.29
C ALA A 222 4.50 32.06 8.92
N VAL A 223 5.80 31.76 8.84
CA VAL A 223 6.87 32.63 9.38
C VAL A 223 7.04 33.94 8.58
N LYS A 224 6.66 33.98 7.29
CA LYS A 224 6.76 35.18 6.46
C LYS A 224 5.52 36.09 6.52
N GLY A 225 4.41 35.59 7.06
CA GLY A 225 3.12 36.28 7.08
C GLY A 225 2.71 36.83 8.45
N GLY A 226 3.54 36.66 9.48
CA GLY A 226 3.39 37.28 10.80
C GLY A 226 4.49 38.31 11.03
#